data_AF-A0AAQ3K0C9-F1
#
_entry.id   AF-A0AAQ3K0C9-F1
#
_cell.length_a   1.000
_cell.length_b   1.000
_cell.length_c   1.000
_cell.angle_alpha   90.00
_cell.angle_beta   90.00
_cell.angle_gamma   90.00
#
_symmetry.space_group_name_H-M   'P 1'
#
loop_
_entity.id
_entity.type
_entity.pdbx_description
1 polymer ?
#
loop_
_entity_poly.entity_id
_entity_poly.type
_entity_poly.pdbx_seq_one_letter_code
_entity_poly.pdbx_strand_id
1 'polypeptide(L)'
;MAKRKRLNIVVEQQGDGSSQSQSSDNQADDGERLVDASTNTLDGSQQPKKVRGPTLMPDFWDLGENERAVIEVDPVTHTPVGGDDGDLANCLGTMARMSHLAPIDYLEWRKMPEYLKEEMWRIVESKVKFVPSYNDATKSWVLKKINDSWRYWKCELKSKGFDDSLNEEQMAAKIPDYRVDKDQYAKLFHHWVIEEAKNISSTNKGNRAKYDEPHCLGTKSIKKYIGEKTKEANGVAPSRAQVYIDSRTRKNGNIVNEKATQVAERRKTIMNEDGQISEVSWQNDVYSKVKDRRRGGEYDVLVALHPLR
;
A
#
# COMPACT_ATOMS: atom_id res chain seq x y z
N MET A 1 16.04 8.54 14.50
CA MET A 1 15.17 8.07 13.40
C MET A 1 16.07 7.75 12.22
N ALA A 2 16.02 6.53 11.68
CA ALA A 2 16.78 6.21 10.47
C ALA A 2 16.27 7.07 9.31
N LYS A 3 17.17 7.76 8.60
CA LYS A 3 16.85 8.46 7.35
C LYS A 3 16.35 7.40 6.36
N ARG A 4 15.16 7.62 5.77
CA ARG A 4 14.60 6.73 4.75
C ARG A 4 15.57 6.69 3.57
N LYS A 5 15.83 5.49 3.04
CA LYS A 5 16.62 5.31 1.80
C LYS A 5 15.92 6.10 0.68
N ARG A 6 16.69 6.82 -0.14
CA ARG A 6 16.18 7.56 -1.30
C ARG A 6 15.98 6.60 -2.47
N LEU A 7 15.05 6.93 -3.37
CA LEU A 7 14.88 6.25 -4.66
C LEU A 7 16.24 6.11 -5.35
N ASN A 8 16.48 4.94 -5.93
CA ASN A 8 17.68 4.71 -6.74
C ASN A 8 17.53 5.45 -8.08
N ILE A 9 18.26 6.55 -8.29
CA ILE A 9 18.16 7.40 -9.49
C ILE A 9 19.37 7.15 -10.40
N VAL A 10 19.12 7.00 -11.69
CA VAL A 10 20.14 6.86 -12.74
C VAL A 10 19.97 7.96 -13.78
N VAL A 11 21.09 8.49 -14.28
CA VAL A 11 21.14 9.44 -15.40
C VAL A 11 21.33 8.65 -16.70
N GLU A 12 20.40 8.77 -17.65
CA GLU A 12 20.56 8.20 -18.98
C GLU A 12 21.46 9.11 -19.84
N GLN A 13 22.66 8.62 -20.15
CA GLN A 13 23.57 9.31 -21.07
C GLN A 13 23.16 8.97 -22.51
N GLN A 14 22.92 10.01 -23.32
CA GLN A 14 22.87 9.86 -24.77
C GLN A 14 24.28 9.45 -25.23
N GLY A 15 24.36 8.35 -26.00
CA GLY A 15 25.61 7.66 -26.26
C GLY A 15 26.70 8.55 -26.85
N ASP A 16 27.81 8.66 -26.12
CA ASP A 16 29.13 8.41 -26.67
C ASP A 16 30.03 7.89 -25.53
N GLY A 17 30.89 6.93 -25.84
CA GLY A 17 31.57 6.11 -24.85
C GLY A 17 32.58 6.89 -23.99
N SER A 18 32.47 6.79 -22.67
CA SER A 18 33.60 6.49 -21.76
C SER A 18 33.10 6.40 -20.31
N SER A 19 33.38 5.28 -19.65
CA SER A 19 33.07 5.07 -18.24
C SER A 19 34.01 5.86 -17.33
N GLN A 20 33.46 6.69 -16.45
CA GLN A 20 34.13 7.04 -15.20
C GLN A 20 33.14 6.99 -14.03
N SER A 21 33.32 5.98 -13.19
CA SER A 21 32.79 5.92 -11.83
C SER A 21 33.61 6.86 -10.94
N GLN A 22 33.00 7.90 -10.39
CA GLN A 22 33.60 8.67 -9.30
C GLN A 22 33.03 8.18 -7.96
N SER A 23 33.84 7.40 -7.26
CA SER A 23 33.74 7.18 -5.81
C SER A 23 34.25 8.42 -5.09
N SER A 24 33.44 8.99 -4.20
CA SER A 24 33.91 10.00 -3.24
C SER A 24 33.83 9.42 -1.84
N ASP A 25 34.96 8.92 -1.36
CA ASP A 25 35.25 8.67 0.04
C ASP A 25 35.42 9.99 0.78
N ASN A 26 34.85 10.12 1.98
CA ASN A 26 35.29 11.10 2.98
C ASN A 26 35.20 10.45 4.37
N GLN A 27 36.34 9.98 4.86
CA GLN A 27 36.73 9.92 6.28
C GLN A 27 37.19 11.33 6.68
N ALA A 28 37.23 11.82 7.91
CA ALA A 28 36.76 11.48 9.26
C ALA A 28 37.06 12.76 10.08
N ASP A 29 36.31 13.07 11.14
CA ASP A 29 36.92 13.83 12.26
C ASP A 29 36.14 13.59 13.55
N ASP A 30 36.88 13.17 14.57
CA ASP A 30 36.45 12.91 15.94
C ASP A 30 36.74 14.17 16.79
N GLY A 31 35.79 14.57 17.64
CA GLY A 31 35.96 15.75 18.49
C GLY A 31 35.00 15.80 19.67
N GLU A 32 35.35 15.03 20.69
CA GLU A 32 35.08 15.10 22.13
C GLU A 32 33.76 15.68 22.73
N ARG A 33 33.17 14.77 23.51
CA ARG A 33 32.30 14.82 24.70
C ARG A 33 32.47 16.01 25.66
N LEU A 34 31.35 16.67 25.98
CA LEU A 34 31.09 17.25 27.30
C LEU A 34 29.67 16.88 27.78
N VAL A 35 29.61 16.31 28.98
CA VAL A 35 28.42 16.10 29.81
C VAL A 35 28.27 17.32 30.73
N ASP A 36 27.06 17.85 30.93
CA ASP A 36 26.36 17.77 32.21
C ASP A 36 24.98 18.48 32.22
N ALA A 37 24.21 18.11 33.24
CA ALA A 37 23.15 18.86 33.93
C ALA A 37 21.73 18.90 33.32
N SER A 38 20.93 17.97 33.82
CA SER A 38 19.49 18.06 33.97
C SER A 38 19.07 19.31 34.76
N THR A 39 18.13 20.07 34.23
CA THR A 39 17.16 20.82 35.03
C THR A 39 15.76 20.61 34.46
N ASN A 40 14.93 19.91 35.25
CA ASN A 40 13.49 19.84 35.08
C ASN A 40 12.89 21.25 35.22
N THR A 41 12.05 21.65 34.27
CA THR A 41 11.03 22.67 34.52
C THR A 41 9.74 22.20 33.88
N LEU A 42 8.72 22.11 34.73
CA LEU A 42 7.35 21.74 34.42
C LEU A 42 6.70 22.91 33.67
N ASP A 43 6.14 22.66 32.48
CA ASP A 43 4.99 23.43 32.01
C ASP A 43 4.04 22.53 31.21
N GLY A 44 2.82 22.43 31.74
CA GLY A 44 1.74 21.61 31.22
C GLY A 44 0.94 22.37 30.18
N SER A 45 1.45 22.41 28.95
CA SER A 45 0.60 22.56 27.76
C SER A 45 1.02 21.50 26.75
N GLN A 46 0.27 20.40 26.67
CA GLN A 46 0.48 19.42 25.60
C GLN A 46 0.04 20.06 24.29
N GLN A 47 0.95 20.80 23.67
CA GLN A 47 0.87 21.19 22.27
C GLN A 47 0.49 19.94 21.45
N PRO A 48 -0.51 20.02 20.56
CA PRO A 48 -0.90 18.87 19.75
C PRO A 48 0.35 18.33 19.04
N LYS A 49 0.61 17.03 19.19
CA LYS A 49 1.79 16.37 18.61
C LYS A 49 1.86 16.75 17.12
N LYS A 50 2.99 17.29 16.68
CA LYS A 50 3.24 17.57 15.26
C LYS A 50 3.04 16.29 14.46
N VAL A 51 1.91 16.20 13.77
CA VAL A 51 1.61 15.09 12.87
C VAL A 51 2.38 15.33 11.57
N ARG A 52 2.93 14.27 10.99
CA ARG A 52 3.62 14.36 9.70
C ARG A 52 2.61 14.81 8.63
N GLY A 53 2.97 15.82 7.83
CA GLY A 53 2.18 16.27 6.69
C GLY A 53 2.07 15.19 5.59
N PRO A 54 1.25 15.43 4.56
CA PRO A 54 1.13 14.50 3.44
C PRO A 54 2.47 14.32 2.72
N THR A 55 2.77 13.10 2.26
CA THR A 55 3.89 12.84 1.36
C THR A 55 3.69 13.60 0.05
N LEU A 56 4.72 14.31 -0.41
CA LEU A 56 4.72 15.07 -1.66
C LEU A 56 5.66 14.48 -2.74
N MET A 57 6.60 13.61 -2.36
CA MET A 57 7.61 13.01 -3.26
C MET A 57 8.33 14.02 -4.18
N PRO A 58 8.84 15.16 -3.67
CA PRO A 58 9.48 16.19 -4.51
C PRO A 58 10.63 15.61 -5.34
N ASP A 59 11.51 14.80 -4.74
CA ASP A 59 12.62 14.12 -5.42
C ASP A 59 12.21 13.31 -6.66
N PHE A 60 10.95 12.82 -6.73
CA PHE A 60 10.43 12.13 -7.92
C PHE A 60 9.88 13.11 -8.96
N TRP A 61 9.15 14.12 -8.51
CA TRP A 61 8.55 15.13 -9.38
C TRP A 61 9.59 16.04 -10.02
N ASP A 62 10.67 16.33 -9.29
CA ASP A 62 11.77 17.20 -9.71
C ASP A 62 12.87 16.46 -10.49
N LEU A 63 12.70 15.15 -10.78
CA LEU A 63 13.61 14.40 -11.65
C LEU A 63 13.77 15.11 -12.99
N GLY A 64 15.03 15.36 -13.37
CA GLY A 64 15.39 15.97 -14.65
C GLY A 64 15.02 15.09 -15.85
N GLU A 65 15.07 15.68 -17.06
CA GLU A 65 14.67 14.99 -18.30
C GLU A 65 15.43 13.68 -18.56
N ASN A 66 16.68 13.59 -18.07
CA ASN A 66 17.54 12.41 -18.22
C ASN A 66 17.62 11.54 -16.96
N GLU A 67 16.87 11.86 -15.90
CA GLU A 67 16.92 11.13 -14.64
C GLU A 67 15.74 10.17 -14.51
N ARG A 68 16.01 8.93 -14.11
CA ARG A 68 14.98 7.90 -13.91
C ARG A 68 15.20 7.18 -12.59
N ALA A 69 14.11 6.96 -11.86
CA ALA A 69 14.10 6.04 -10.72
C ALA A 69 14.13 4.60 -11.23
N VAL A 70 15.13 3.82 -10.82
CA VAL A 70 15.23 2.40 -11.18
C VAL A 70 14.34 1.59 -10.25
N ILE A 71 13.42 0.83 -10.83
CA ILE A 71 12.50 -0.04 -10.10
C ILE A 71 12.67 -1.47 -10.59
N GLU A 72 13.08 -2.34 -9.68
CA GLU A 72 13.14 -3.77 -9.94
C GLU A 72 11.73 -4.36 -10.02
N VAL A 73 11.49 -5.20 -11.02
CA VAL A 73 10.22 -5.88 -11.25
C VAL A 73 10.45 -7.38 -11.13
N ASP A 74 9.56 -8.05 -10.42
CA ASP A 74 9.56 -9.51 -10.34
C ASP A 74 9.28 -10.11 -11.72
N PRO A 75 10.15 -10.97 -12.28
CA PRO A 75 9.98 -11.49 -13.64
C PRO A 75 8.73 -12.36 -13.84
N VAL A 76 8.18 -12.95 -12.78
CA VAL A 76 7.02 -13.85 -12.85
C VAL A 76 5.73 -13.08 -12.64
N THR A 77 5.72 -12.20 -11.64
CA THR A 77 4.50 -11.51 -11.22
C THR A 77 4.36 -10.11 -11.81
N HIS A 78 5.42 -9.61 -12.45
CA HIS A 78 5.49 -8.29 -13.07
C HIS A 78 5.16 -7.12 -12.14
N THR A 79 5.32 -7.35 -10.83
CA THR A 79 5.11 -6.33 -9.79
C THR A 79 6.43 -5.79 -9.28
N PRO A 80 6.52 -4.50 -8.91
CA PRO A 80 7.70 -3.93 -8.27
C PRO A 80 8.12 -4.71 -7.02
N VAL A 81 9.41 -4.93 -6.86
CA VAL A 81 10.04 -5.61 -5.72
C VAL A 81 11.24 -4.82 -5.23
N GLY A 82 11.79 -5.21 -4.07
CA GLY A 82 12.95 -4.57 -3.48
C GLY A 82 12.60 -3.46 -2.48
N GLY A 83 13.56 -2.57 -2.22
CA GLY A 83 13.43 -1.49 -1.23
C GLY A 83 12.66 -0.27 -1.75
N ASP A 84 12.57 -0.11 -3.07
CA ASP A 84 12.02 1.07 -3.73
C ASP A 84 10.52 0.89 -4.10
N ASP A 85 9.94 -0.30 -3.87
CA ASP A 85 8.53 -0.61 -4.08
C ASP A 85 7.59 0.33 -3.31
N GLY A 86 7.96 0.64 -2.06
CA GLY A 86 7.24 1.55 -1.20
C GLY A 86 7.34 3.00 -1.67
N ASP A 87 8.45 3.41 -2.26
CA ASP A 87 8.64 4.78 -2.75
C ASP A 87 7.85 5.01 -4.04
N LEU A 88 7.90 4.06 -4.99
CA LEU A 88 7.03 4.09 -6.17
C LEU A 88 5.55 4.14 -5.76
N ALA A 89 5.13 3.31 -4.81
CA ALA A 89 3.75 3.34 -4.32
C ALA A 89 3.35 4.70 -3.73
N ASN A 90 4.28 5.43 -3.10
CA ASN A 90 4.02 6.79 -2.63
C ASN A 90 3.92 7.79 -3.78
N CYS A 91 4.78 7.70 -4.81
CA CYS A 91 4.70 8.54 -6.01
C CYS A 91 3.33 8.38 -6.69
N LEU A 92 2.91 7.13 -6.95
CA LEU A 92 1.59 6.83 -7.53
C LEU A 92 0.45 7.36 -6.65
N GLY A 93 0.61 7.32 -5.33
CA GLY A 93 -0.33 7.92 -4.38
C GLY A 93 -0.39 9.44 -4.46
N THR A 94 0.71 10.13 -4.77
CA THR A 94 0.69 11.59 -5.01
C THR A 94 0.00 11.94 -6.33
N MET A 95 0.23 11.16 -7.39
CA MET A 95 -0.47 11.32 -8.67
C MET A 95 -1.98 11.22 -8.52
N ALA A 96 -2.46 10.23 -7.77
CA ALA A 96 -3.87 9.99 -7.52
C ALA A 96 -4.60 11.14 -6.78
N ARG A 97 -3.85 12.11 -6.24
CA ARG A 97 -4.38 13.30 -5.53
C ARG A 97 -4.35 14.55 -6.41
N MET A 98 -3.78 14.49 -7.61
CA MET A 98 -3.73 15.63 -8.53
C MET A 98 -5.03 15.69 -9.33
N SER A 99 -5.80 16.76 -9.14
CA SER A 99 -7.15 16.92 -9.74
C SER A 99 -7.16 16.89 -11.27
N HIS A 100 -6.07 17.30 -11.93
CA HIS A 100 -5.95 17.30 -13.39
C HIS A 100 -5.55 15.94 -13.97
N LEU A 101 -4.95 15.04 -13.18
CA LEU A 101 -4.59 13.68 -13.61
C LEU A 101 -5.64 12.64 -13.19
N ALA A 102 -6.10 12.71 -11.95
CA ALA A 102 -7.06 11.78 -11.36
C ALA A 102 -8.26 12.54 -10.77
N PRO A 103 -9.14 13.12 -11.62
CA PRO A 103 -10.31 13.85 -11.17
C PRO A 103 -11.19 13.01 -10.25
N ILE A 104 -11.70 13.62 -9.19
CA ILE A 104 -12.48 12.91 -8.17
C ILE A 104 -13.99 12.89 -8.46
N ASP A 105 -14.46 13.66 -9.45
CA ASP A 105 -15.85 13.71 -9.89
C ASP A 105 -16.28 12.51 -10.75
N TYR A 106 -15.33 11.68 -11.22
CA TYR A 106 -15.65 10.36 -11.72
C TYR A 106 -15.96 9.39 -10.56
N LEU A 107 -17.10 8.73 -10.62
CA LEU A 107 -17.52 7.79 -9.56
C LEU A 107 -16.73 6.48 -9.61
N GLU A 108 -16.48 5.97 -10.82
CA GLU A 108 -15.81 4.69 -11.06
C GLU A 108 -14.56 4.87 -11.94
N TRP A 109 -13.51 4.09 -11.66
CA TRP A 109 -12.29 4.09 -12.47
C TRP A 109 -12.54 3.70 -13.93
N ARG A 110 -13.55 2.85 -14.18
CA ARG A 110 -13.96 2.45 -15.53
C ARG A 110 -14.54 3.61 -16.34
N LYS A 111 -15.08 4.63 -15.67
CA LYS A 111 -15.61 5.85 -16.28
C LYS A 111 -14.56 6.94 -16.44
N MET A 112 -13.38 6.77 -15.83
CA MET A 112 -12.26 7.67 -16.04
C MET A 112 -11.82 7.60 -17.50
N PRO A 113 -11.72 8.76 -18.20
CA PRO A 113 -11.27 8.82 -19.57
C PRO A 113 -9.94 8.10 -19.79
N GLU A 114 -9.84 7.38 -20.90
CA GLU A 114 -8.63 6.60 -21.18
C GLU A 114 -7.40 7.47 -21.37
N TYR A 115 -7.55 8.67 -21.96
CA TYR A 115 -6.45 9.61 -22.13
C TYR A 115 -5.82 10.04 -20.79
N LEU A 116 -6.58 10.12 -19.70
CA LEU A 116 -6.03 10.44 -18.37
C LEU A 116 -5.23 9.26 -17.80
N LYS A 117 -5.69 8.03 -18.03
CA LYS A 117 -4.96 6.83 -17.60
C LYS A 117 -3.65 6.69 -18.37
N GLU A 118 -3.70 6.94 -19.67
CA GLU A 118 -2.51 6.97 -20.53
C GLU A 118 -1.56 8.10 -20.14
N GLU A 119 -2.06 9.29 -19.82
CA GLU A 119 -1.22 10.39 -19.35
C GLU A 119 -0.53 10.07 -18.01
N MET A 120 -1.28 9.51 -17.06
CA MET A 120 -0.69 9.01 -15.81
C MET A 120 0.37 7.94 -16.06
N TRP A 121 0.13 7.02 -16.99
CA TRP A 121 1.15 6.04 -17.36
C TRP A 121 2.39 6.71 -17.97
N ARG A 122 2.20 7.65 -18.89
CA ARG A 122 3.28 8.36 -19.60
C ARG A 122 4.20 9.12 -18.64
N ILE A 123 3.65 9.71 -17.59
CA ILE A 123 4.42 10.36 -16.51
C ILE A 123 5.26 9.34 -15.72
N VAL A 124 4.70 8.16 -15.44
CA VAL A 124 5.46 7.09 -14.76
C VAL A 124 6.57 6.57 -15.66
N GLU A 125 6.26 6.29 -16.92
CA GLU A 125 7.22 5.83 -17.92
C GLU A 125 8.37 6.82 -18.10
N SER A 126 8.09 8.13 -18.11
CA SER A 126 9.12 9.16 -18.26
C SER A 126 9.96 9.40 -17.00
N LYS A 127 9.61 8.82 -15.86
CA LYS A 127 10.34 9.02 -14.58
C LYS A 127 10.88 7.73 -13.99
N VAL A 128 10.46 6.58 -14.50
CA VAL A 128 10.78 5.27 -13.95
C VAL A 128 11.39 4.36 -15.00
N LYS A 129 12.55 3.78 -14.66
CA LYS A 129 13.18 2.72 -15.43
C LYS A 129 12.89 1.37 -14.75
N PHE A 130 12.02 0.58 -15.36
CA PHE A 130 11.71 -0.76 -14.87
C PHE A 130 12.81 -1.76 -15.30
N VAL A 131 13.25 -2.61 -14.38
CA VAL A 131 14.26 -3.66 -14.63
C VAL A 131 13.72 -5.01 -14.12
N PRO A 132 13.47 -6.01 -14.99
CA PRO A 132 13.55 -5.95 -16.46
C PRO A 132 12.53 -4.97 -17.05
N SER A 133 12.64 -4.70 -18.36
CA SER A 133 11.72 -3.81 -19.07
C SER A 133 10.26 -4.17 -18.77
N TYR A 134 9.44 -3.14 -18.59
CA TYR A 134 8.03 -3.31 -18.27
C TYR A 134 7.28 -4.02 -19.42
N ASN A 135 6.14 -4.62 -19.08
CA ASN A 135 5.16 -5.13 -20.02
C ASN A 135 3.74 -4.66 -19.63
N ASP A 136 2.71 -5.12 -20.33
CA ASP A 136 1.32 -4.77 -20.06
C ASP A 136 0.88 -5.14 -18.63
N ALA A 137 1.45 -6.18 -18.03
CA ALA A 137 1.14 -6.56 -16.66
C ALA A 137 1.72 -5.54 -15.64
N THR A 138 2.93 -5.03 -15.87
CA THR A 138 3.50 -3.94 -15.07
C THR A 138 2.69 -2.65 -15.20
N LYS A 139 2.32 -2.25 -16.43
CA LYS A 139 1.44 -1.10 -16.67
C LYS A 139 0.10 -1.26 -15.96
N SER A 140 -0.52 -2.42 -16.09
CA SER A 140 -1.77 -2.75 -15.41
C SER A 140 -1.66 -2.67 -13.89
N TRP A 141 -0.53 -3.12 -13.31
CA TRP A 141 -0.27 -3.01 -11.88
C TRP A 141 -0.16 -1.55 -11.44
N VAL A 142 0.57 -0.72 -12.19
CA VAL A 142 0.74 0.71 -11.89
C VAL A 142 -0.61 1.42 -11.90
N LEU A 143 -1.40 1.24 -12.95
CA LEU A 143 -2.74 1.85 -13.06
C LEU A 143 -3.68 1.35 -11.96
N LYS A 144 -3.63 0.05 -11.62
CA LYS A 144 -4.37 -0.50 -10.47
C LYS A 144 -3.96 0.19 -9.17
N LYS A 145 -2.67 0.41 -8.94
CA LYS A 145 -2.15 1.04 -7.73
C LYS A 145 -2.56 2.51 -7.61
N ILE A 146 -2.59 3.24 -8.73
CA ILE A 146 -3.12 4.60 -8.80
C ILE A 146 -4.61 4.58 -8.46
N ASN A 147 -5.40 3.70 -9.08
CA ASN A 147 -6.83 3.55 -8.79
C ASN A 147 -7.10 3.27 -7.30
N ASP A 148 -6.37 2.34 -6.69
CA ASP A 148 -6.50 2.04 -5.25
C ASP A 148 -6.24 3.29 -4.40
N SER A 149 -5.22 4.07 -4.76
CA SER A 149 -4.88 5.32 -4.08
C SER A 149 -5.92 6.42 -4.31
N TRP A 150 -6.51 6.50 -5.51
CA TRP A 150 -7.57 7.44 -5.86
C TRP A 150 -8.88 7.12 -5.11
N ARG A 151 -9.24 5.84 -5.01
CA ARG A 151 -10.37 5.40 -4.19
C ARG A 151 -10.13 5.71 -2.71
N TYR A 152 -8.94 5.42 -2.21
CA TYR A 152 -8.55 5.76 -0.84
C TYR A 152 -8.64 7.27 -0.60
N TRP A 153 -8.17 8.08 -1.56
CA TRP A 153 -8.25 9.53 -1.49
C TRP A 153 -9.70 10.01 -1.34
N LYS A 154 -10.63 9.52 -2.17
CA LYS A 154 -12.06 9.82 -2.03
C LYS A 154 -12.61 9.39 -0.66
N CYS A 155 -12.17 8.26 -0.11
CA CYS A 155 -12.55 7.84 1.24
C CYS A 155 -11.98 8.77 2.33
N GLU A 156 -10.73 9.22 2.22
CA GLU A 156 -10.13 10.20 3.15
C GLU A 156 -10.92 11.52 3.12
N LEU A 157 -11.24 12.01 1.92
CA LEU A 157 -12.06 13.21 1.74
C LEU A 157 -13.42 13.07 2.39
N LYS A 158 -14.12 11.96 2.14
CA LYS A 158 -15.42 11.68 2.77
C LYS A 158 -15.32 11.68 4.29
N SER A 159 -14.28 11.06 4.85
CA SER A 159 -14.11 10.98 6.31
C SER A 159 -13.85 12.32 6.99
N LYS A 160 -13.26 13.29 6.28
CA LYS A 160 -12.95 14.63 6.78
C LYS A 160 -14.07 15.64 6.48
N GLY A 161 -14.79 15.44 5.39
CA GLY A 161 -15.83 16.33 4.90
C GLY A 161 -17.19 16.10 5.55
N PHE A 162 -17.50 14.87 5.99
CA PHE A 162 -18.75 14.58 6.69
C PHE A 162 -18.64 14.92 8.17
N ASP A 163 -19.53 15.78 8.63
CA ASP A 163 -19.61 16.27 10.00
C ASP A 163 -21.08 16.32 10.39
N ASP A 164 -21.51 15.43 11.29
CA ASP A 164 -22.92 15.29 11.69
C ASP A 164 -23.47 16.55 12.39
N SER A 165 -22.60 17.50 12.77
CA SER A 165 -23.00 18.78 13.35
C SER A 165 -23.37 19.86 12.32
N LEU A 166 -23.05 19.64 11.04
CA LEU A 166 -23.26 20.60 9.96
C LEU A 166 -24.41 20.18 9.05
N ASN A 167 -25.09 21.14 8.42
CA ASN A 167 -26.05 20.84 7.37
C ASN A 167 -25.35 20.49 6.03
N GLU A 168 -26.09 19.97 5.05
CA GLU A 168 -25.51 19.51 3.79
C GLU A 168 -24.83 20.63 2.98
N GLU A 169 -25.36 21.86 3.00
CA GLU A 169 -24.76 23.01 2.31
C GLU A 169 -23.44 23.44 2.95
N GLN A 170 -23.40 23.48 4.29
CA GLN A 170 -22.20 23.78 5.07
C GLN A 170 -21.11 22.70 4.87
N MET A 171 -21.50 21.42 4.82
CA MET A 171 -20.58 20.32 4.52
C MET A 171 -20.03 20.40 3.09
N ALA A 172 -20.86 20.74 2.11
CA ALA A 172 -20.44 20.89 0.72
C ALA A 172 -19.42 22.04 0.54
N ALA A 173 -19.60 23.14 1.28
CA ALA A 173 -18.69 24.29 1.25
C ALA A 173 -17.36 24.03 1.99
N LYS A 174 -17.33 23.07 2.93
CA LYS A 174 -16.14 22.72 3.73
C LYS A 174 -15.23 21.78 2.94
N ILE A 175 -14.33 22.35 2.15
CA ILE A 175 -13.33 21.58 1.41
C ILE A 175 -12.27 21.05 2.39
N PRO A 176 -12.11 19.71 2.51
CA PRO A 176 -11.31 19.12 3.60
C PRO A 176 -9.79 19.13 3.36
N ASP A 177 -9.32 19.46 2.15
CA ASP A 177 -7.91 19.50 1.80
C ASP A 177 -7.65 20.51 0.68
N TYR A 178 -6.56 21.28 0.78
CA TYR A 178 -6.23 22.36 -0.15
C TYR A 178 -5.90 21.89 -1.57
N ARG A 179 -5.58 20.60 -1.76
CA ARG A 179 -5.24 20.01 -3.08
C ARG A 179 -6.48 19.64 -3.89
N VAL A 180 -7.66 19.77 -3.31
CA VAL A 180 -8.92 19.34 -3.90
C VAL A 180 -9.48 20.45 -4.79
N ASP A 181 -9.83 20.09 -6.01
CA ASP A 181 -10.59 20.98 -6.89
C ASP A 181 -12.02 21.14 -6.36
N LYS A 182 -12.49 22.39 -6.29
CA LYS A 182 -13.77 22.74 -5.65
C LYS A 182 -14.96 22.17 -6.41
N ASP A 183 -14.92 22.28 -7.74
CA ASP A 183 -16.03 21.86 -8.61
C ASP A 183 -16.11 20.34 -8.66
N GLN A 184 -14.96 19.66 -8.70
CA GLN A 184 -14.92 18.21 -8.62
C GLN A 184 -15.46 17.70 -7.27
N TYR A 185 -15.09 18.37 -6.16
CA TYR A 185 -15.57 18.00 -4.84
C TYR A 185 -17.08 18.20 -4.70
N ALA A 186 -17.63 19.32 -5.19
CA ALA A 186 -19.06 19.58 -5.14
C ALA A 186 -19.87 18.47 -5.84
N LYS A 187 -19.45 18.04 -7.04
CA LYS A 187 -20.08 16.93 -7.77
C LYS A 187 -19.97 15.61 -7.01
N LEU A 188 -18.80 15.31 -6.45
CA LEU A 188 -18.58 14.09 -5.67
C LEU A 188 -19.42 14.09 -4.38
N PHE A 189 -19.50 15.22 -3.69
CA PHE A 189 -20.29 15.38 -2.48
C PHE A 189 -21.78 15.18 -2.76
N HIS A 190 -22.30 15.79 -3.84
CA HIS A 190 -23.67 15.58 -4.29
C HIS A 190 -23.98 14.10 -4.47
N HIS A 191 -23.08 13.32 -5.09
CA HIS A 191 -23.26 11.87 -5.19
C HIS A 191 -23.34 11.18 -3.82
N TRP A 192 -22.49 11.57 -2.86
CA TRP A 192 -22.49 10.94 -1.53
C TRP A 192 -23.75 11.19 -0.71
N VAL A 193 -24.47 12.28 -0.95
CA VAL A 193 -25.69 12.64 -0.21
C VAL A 193 -26.98 12.07 -0.80
N ILE A 194 -26.94 11.57 -2.05
CA ILE A 194 -28.07 10.87 -2.67
C ILE A 194 -28.42 9.61 -1.86
N GLU A 195 -29.72 9.36 -1.70
CA GLU A 195 -30.27 8.26 -0.90
C GLU A 195 -29.73 6.88 -1.28
N GLU A 196 -29.61 6.60 -2.59
CA GLU A 196 -29.02 5.37 -3.10
C GLU A 196 -27.57 5.17 -2.60
N ALA A 197 -26.75 6.22 -2.67
CA ALA A 197 -25.36 6.17 -2.22
C ALA A 197 -25.25 6.05 -0.69
N LYS A 198 -26.15 6.70 0.06
CA LYS A 198 -26.27 6.56 1.52
C LYS A 198 -26.59 5.11 1.90
N ASN A 199 -27.55 4.48 1.22
CA ASN A 199 -27.93 3.08 1.43
C ASN A 199 -26.80 2.10 1.15
N ILE A 200 -26.13 2.23 -0.02
CA ILE A 200 -24.96 1.42 -0.36
C ILE A 200 -23.85 1.59 0.69
N SER A 201 -23.59 2.84 1.12
CA SER A 201 -22.59 3.15 2.14
C SER A 201 -22.92 2.49 3.48
N SER A 202 -24.19 2.51 3.90
CA SER A 202 -24.68 1.87 5.13
C SER A 202 -24.50 0.35 5.08
N THR A 203 -24.93 -0.29 3.99
CA THR A 203 -24.75 -1.74 3.78
C THR A 203 -23.27 -2.12 3.79
N ASN A 204 -22.41 -1.36 3.10
CA ASN A 204 -20.98 -1.63 3.06
C ASN A 204 -20.30 -1.43 4.42
N LYS A 205 -20.72 -0.43 5.21
CA LYS A 205 -20.27 -0.25 6.60
C LYS A 205 -20.63 -1.46 7.46
N GLY A 206 -21.88 -1.94 7.36
CA GLY A 206 -22.32 -3.16 8.04
C GLY A 206 -21.56 -4.41 7.60
N ASN A 207 -21.26 -4.55 6.31
CA ASN A 207 -20.46 -5.67 5.80
C ASN A 207 -19.01 -5.60 6.24
N ARG A 208 -18.41 -4.41 6.27
CA ARG A 208 -17.03 -4.24 6.75
C ARG A 208 -16.89 -4.50 8.24
N ALA A 209 -17.92 -4.22 9.04
CA ALA A 209 -17.93 -4.56 10.46
C ALA A 209 -17.87 -6.08 10.71
N LYS A 210 -18.25 -6.92 9.72
CA LYS A 210 -18.10 -8.38 9.78
C LYS A 210 -16.67 -8.85 9.53
N TYR A 211 -15.77 -7.97 9.08
CA TYR A 211 -14.35 -8.28 8.96
C TYR A 211 -13.68 -8.09 10.33
N ASP A 212 -13.76 -9.13 11.15
CA ASP A 212 -13.40 -9.11 12.56
C ASP A 212 -12.17 -9.96 12.89
N GLU A 213 -11.43 -10.44 11.89
CA GLU A 213 -10.17 -11.20 12.05
C GLU A 213 -9.02 -10.56 11.24
N PRO A 214 -8.64 -9.30 11.53
CA PRO A 214 -7.64 -8.58 10.76
C PRO A 214 -6.23 -9.16 10.95
N HIS A 215 -5.40 -9.10 9.91
CA HIS A 215 -3.99 -9.43 10.04
C HIS A 215 -3.20 -8.31 10.74
N CYS A 216 -2.07 -8.67 11.34
CA CYS A 216 -1.15 -7.82 12.10
C CYS A 216 0.20 -7.60 11.40
N LEU A 217 0.35 -7.95 10.12
CA LEU A 217 1.58 -7.78 9.33
C LEU A 217 1.95 -6.31 9.02
N GLY A 218 1.17 -5.34 9.49
CA GLY A 218 1.36 -3.92 9.17
C GLY A 218 1.11 -3.64 7.69
N THR A 219 1.98 -2.84 7.06
CA THR A 219 1.93 -2.51 5.63
C THR A 219 2.42 -3.65 4.72
N LYS A 220 2.96 -4.73 5.29
CA LYS A 220 3.41 -5.89 4.54
C LYS A 220 2.20 -6.69 4.07
N SER A 221 2.08 -6.87 2.75
CA SER A 221 1.04 -7.71 2.17
C SER A 221 1.29 -9.19 2.50
N ILE A 222 0.22 -9.99 2.52
CA ILE A 222 0.32 -11.45 2.72
C ILE A 222 1.20 -12.08 1.63
N LYS A 223 1.11 -11.63 0.38
CA LYS A 223 1.96 -12.12 -0.72
C LYS A 223 3.46 -11.90 -0.43
N LYS A 224 3.83 -10.71 0.06
CA LYS A 224 5.22 -10.39 0.44
C LYS A 224 5.67 -11.25 1.62
N TYR A 225 4.81 -11.42 2.63
CA TYR A 225 5.08 -12.33 3.75
C TYR A 225 5.34 -13.77 3.30
N ILE A 226 4.49 -14.31 2.41
CA ILE A 226 4.69 -15.66 1.85
C ILE A 226 6.02 -15.73 1.10
N GLY A 227 6.29 -14.78 0.20
CA GLY A 227 7.53 -14.78 -0.58
C GLY A 227 8.80 -14.71 0.28
N GLU A 228 8.79 -13.91 1.35
CA GLU A 228 9.89 -13.86 2.33
C GLU A 228 10.04 -15.20 3.06
N LYS A 229 8.93 -15.77 3.58
CA LYS A 229 8.95 -17.06 4.28
C LYS A 229 9.40 -18.22 3.39
N THR A 230 8.98 -18.23 2.13
CA THR A 230 9.42 -19.21 1.14
C THR A 230 10.93 -19.13 0.91
N LYS A 231 11.50 -17.92 0.83
CA LYS A 231 12.95 -17.72 0.68
C LYS A 231 13.72 -18.16 1.92
N GLU A 232 13.24 -17.80 3.11
CA GLU A 232 13.81 -18.24 4.40
C GLU A 232 13.80 -19.77 4.55
N ALA A 233 12.81 -20.44 3.97
CA ALA A 233 12.65 -21.89 3.99
C ALA A 233 13.18 -22.59 2.71
N ASN A 234 14.21 -22.04 2.06
CA ASN A 234 14.87 -22.64 0.88
C ASN A 234 13.91 -23.02 -0.26
N GLY A 235 12.89 -22.20 -0.52
CA GLY A 235 11.91 -22.41 -1.59
C GLY A 235 10.62 -23.11 -1.15
N VAL A 236 10.50 -23.56 0.10
CA VAL A 236 9.29 -24.22 0.61
C VAL A 236 8.28 -23.19 1.09
N ALA A 237 7.13 -23.10 0.42
CA ALA A 237 6.09 -22.14 0.77
C ALA A 237 5.31 -22.54 2.05
N PRO A 238 4.96 -21.58 2.92
CA PRO A 238 4.14 -21.87 4.10
C PRO A 238 2.71 -22.25 3.70
N SER A 239 2.10 -23.16 4.47
CA SER A 239 0.69 -23.54 4.26
C SER A 239 -0.25 -22.36 4.54
N ARG A 240 -1.46 -22.39 3.94
CA ARG A 240 -2.48 -21.35 4.17
C ARG A 240 -2.90 -21.25 5.64
N ALA A 241 -2.86 -22.37 6.37
CA ALA A 241 -3.10 -22.42 7.80
C ALA A 241 -1.98 -21.70 8.57
N GLN A 242 -0.72 -21.96 8.24
CA GLN A 242 0.44 -21.30 8.84
C GLN A 242 0.41 -19.79 8.58
N VAL A 243 0.17 -19.39 7.32
CA VAL A 243 0.05 -17.97 6.94
C VAL A 243 -1.05 -17.27 7.74
N TYR A 244 -2.19 -17.93 7.96
CA TYR A 244 -3.26 -17.33 8.76
C TYR A 244 -2.82 -17.11 10.22
N ILE A 245 -2.22 -18.12 10.85
CA ILE A 245 -1.77 -18.06 12.24
C ILE A 245 -0.72 -16.96 12.40
N ASP A 246 0.32 -16.99 11.56
CA ASP A 246 1.44 -16.04 11.66
C ASP A 246 0.98 -14.61 11.39
N SER A 247 0.15 -14.42 10.35
CA SER A 247 -0.31 -13.09 9.97
C SER A 247 -1.20 -12.46 11.04
N ARG A 248 -1.77 -13.22 11.97
CA ARG A 248 -2.65 -12.74 13.05
C ARG A 248 -1.99 -12.80 14.42
N THR A 249 -0.74 -13.26 14.48
CA THR A 249 0.09 -13.28 15.69
C THR A 249 1.00 -12.05 15.70
N ARG A 250 0.96 -11.28 16.78
CA ARG A 250 1.79 -10.09 16.97
C ARG A 250 3.21 -10.49 17.37
N LYS A 251 4.16 -9.56 17.30
CA LYS A 251 5.56 -9.78 17.69
C LYS A 251 5.74 -10.21 19.16
N ASN A 252 4.80 -9.83 20.04
CA ASN A 252 4.79 -10.23 21.44
C ASN A 252 4.11 -11.60 21.67
N GLY A 253 3.74 -12.33 20.61
CA GLY A 253 3.09 -13.64 20.69
C GLY A 253 1.56 -13.58 20.81
N ASN A 254 0.97 -12.42 21.10
CA ASN A 254 -0.48 -12.32 21.28
C ASN A 254 -1.21 -12.35 19.92
N ILE A 255 -2.30 -13.11 19.86
CA ILE A 255 -3.18 -13.13 18.69
C ILE A 255 -4.08 -11.88 18.69
N VAL A 256 -4.44 -11.43 17.49
CA VAL A 256 -5.14 -10.15 17.26
C VAL A 256 -6.44 -9.99 18.06
N ASN A 257 -7.21 -11.07 18.25
CA ASN A 257 -8.42 -11.12 19.06
C ASN A 257 -8.85 -12.57 19.35
N GLU A 258 -9.85 -12.71 20.22
CA GLU A 258 -10.38 -13.99 20.68
C GLU A 258 -10.89 -14.91 19.56
N LYS A 259 -11.59 -14.36 18.55
CA LYS A 259 -12.09 -15.16 17.42
C LYS A 259 -10.95 -15.74 16.60
N ALA A 260 -9.94 -14.93 16.30
CA ALA A 260 -8.75 -15.37 15.60
C ALA A 260 -7.95 -16.40 16.43
N THR A 261 -7.96 -16.29 17.76
CA THR A 261 -7.36 -17.29 18.68
C THR A 261 -8.04 -18.64 18.49
N GLN A 262 -9.36 -18.70 18.61
CA GLN A 262 -10.12 -19.95 18.46
C GLN A 262 -9.91 -20.60 17.09
N VAL A 263 -9.87 -19.80 16.02
CA VAL A 263 -9.61 -20.29 14.66
C VAL A 263 -8.16 -20.80 14.53
N ALA A 264 -7.19 -20.09 15.10
CA ALA A 264 -5.78 -20.50 15.08
C ALA A 264 -5.56 -21.81 15.86
N GLU A 265 -6.18 -21.96 17.03
CA GLU A 265 -6.10 -23.18 17.85
C GLU A 265 -6.68 -24.39 17.12
N ARG A 266 -7.90 -24.27 16.58
CA ARG A 266 -8.50 -25.35 15.78
C ARG A 266 -7.59 -25.78 14.62
N ARG A 267 -6.94 -24.82 13.97
CA ARG A 267 -6.00 -25.12 12.87
C ARG A 267 -4.75 -25.83 13.36
N LYS A 268 -4.18 -25.41 14.49
CA LYS A 268 -3.04 -26.11 15.11
C LYS A 268 -3.40 -27.54 15.47
N THR A 269 -4.59 -27.78 16.02
CA THR A 269 -5.08 -29.13 16.33
C THR A 269 -5.14 -30.00 15.06
N ILE A 270 -5.80 -29.52 14.00
CA ILE A 270 -5.91 -30.26 12.73
C ILE A 270 -4.53 -30.48 12.09
N MET A 271 -3.62 -29.49 12.16
CA MET A 271 -2.25 -29.64 11.65
C MET A 271 -1.46 -30.74 12.40
N ASN A 272 -1.73 -30.93 13.69
CA ASN A 272 -1.09 -31.97 14.50
C ASN A 272 -1.72 -33.35 14.28
N GLU A 273 -3.03 -33.42 14.02
CA GLU A 273 -3.77 -34.66 13.76
C GLU A 273 -3.49 -35.24 12.36
N ASP A 274 -3.36 -34.39 11.34
CA ASP A 274 -3.24 -34.83 9.93
C ASP A 274 -1.81 -35.16 9.49
N GLY A 275 -0.77 -34.92 10.31
CA GLY A 275 0.64 -35.25 10.00
C GLY A 275 1.14 -34.75 8.64
N GLN A 276 1.68 -33.53 8.57
CA GLN A 276 2.31 -32.92 7.36
C GLN A 276 1.77 -33.44 6.01
N ILE A 277 0.50 -33.19 5.71
CA ILE A 277 -0.02 -33.37 4.34
C ILE A 277 0.72 -32.36 3.46
N SER A 278 1.67 -32.87 2.67
CA SER A 278 2.48 -32.14 1.69
C SER A 278 1.72 -31.83 0.39
N GLU A 279 0.43 -32.17 0.33
CA GLU A 279 -0.39 -32.03 -0.86
C GLU A 279 -1.18 -30.70 -0.83
N VAL A 280 -0.81 -29.78 -1.71
CA VAL A 280 -1.40 -28.44 -1.89
C VAL A 280 -2.77 -28.57 -2.56
N SER A 281 -3.72 -29.25 -1.92
CA SER A 281 -5.12 -29.26 -2.33
C SER A 281 -5.85 -28.09 -1.66
N TRP A 282 -6.06 -27.01 -2.41
CA TRP A 282 -6.82 -25.82 -1.97
C TRP A 282 -8.26 -26.09 -1.56
N GLN A 283 -8.77 -27.29 -1.88
CA GLN A 283 -10.14 -27.71 -1.61
C GLN A 283 -10.25 -28.47 -0.27
N ASN A 284 -9.18 -29.11 0.19
CA ASN A 284 -9.16 -29.98 1.38
C ASN A 284 -8.14 -29.56 2.44
N ASP A 285 -7.52 -28.38 2.30
CA ASP A 285 -6.52 -27.90 3.25
C ASP A 285 -7.10 -27.59 4.63
N VAL A 286 -6.22 -27.56 5.65
CA VAL A 286 -6.59 -27.27 7.04
C VAL A 286 -7.33 -25.93 7.18
N TYR A 287 -7.02 -24.96 6.32
CA TYR A 287 -7.78 -23.71 6.32
C TYR A 287 -9.25 -23.95 5.96
N SER A 288 -9.51 -24.66 4.87
CA SER A 288 -10.85 -24.86 4.30
C SER A 288 -11.70 -25.79 5.17
N LYS A 289 -11.09 -26.68 5.96
CA LYS A 289 -11.78 -27.45 7.02
C LYS A 289 -12.37 -26.57 8.14
N VAL A 290 -11.82 -25.37 8.37
CA VAL A 290 -12.23 -24.48 9.47
C VAL A 290 -13.05 -23.28 9.00
N LYS A 291 -12.92 -22.86 7.74
CA LYS A 291 -13.63 -21.70 7.16
C LYS A 291 -14.40 -22.12 5.91
N ASP A 292 -15.72 -21.89 5.91
CA ASP A 292 -16.58 -22.11 4.74
C ASP A 292 -16.12 -21.30 3.51
N ARG A 293 -16.30 -21.88 2.31
CA ARG A 293 -15.90 -21.29 1.00
C ARG A 293 -16.57 -19.96 0.66
N ARG A 294 -17.63 -19.55 1.38
CA ARG A 294 -18.43 -18.39 1.00
C ARG A 294 -18.51 -17.40 2.15
N ARG A 295 -17.96 -16.21 1.90
CA ARG A 295 -18.03 -14.94 2.66
C ARG A 295 -16.81 -14.65 3.53
N GLY A 296 -15.85 -13.94 2.93
CA GLY A 296 -14.86 -13.18 3.69
C GLY A 296 -13.53 -12.98 2.96
N GLY A 297 -13.44 -11.94 2.13
CA GLY A 297 -12.18 -11.37 1.66
C GLY A 297 -11.43 -12.17 0.59
N GLU A 298 -10.85 -11.42 -0.34
CA GLU A 298 -10.07 -11.86 -1.50
C GLU A 298 -8.84 -12.71 -1.07
N TYR A 299 -8.97 -14.04 -1.11
CA TYR A 299 -7.85 -14.99 -1.02
C TYR A 299 -7.59 -15.71 -2.36
N ASP A 300 -8.07 -15.14 -3.48
CA ASP A 300 -7.98 -15.72 -4.82
C ASP A 300 -6.70 -15.34 -5.60
N VAL A 301 -5.73 -14.66 -5.00
CA VAL A 301 -4.48 -14.26 -5.69
C VAL A 301 -3.42 -15.38 -5.74
N LEU A 302 -3.78 -16.61 -5.37
CA LEU A 302 -2.85 -17.73 -5.24
C LEU A 302 -2.62 -18.52 -6.55
N VAL A 303 -3.12 -18.03 -7.69
CA VAL A 303 -3.01 -18.73 -8.99
C VAL A 303 -1.62 -18.59 -9.65
N ALA A 304 -0.73 -17.71 -9.19
CA ALA A 304 0.49 -17.37 -9.95
C ALA A 304 1.83 -17.93 -9.43
N LEU A 305 1.83 -18.90 -8.51
CA LEU A 305 3.08 -19.48 -7.97
C LEU A 305 3.15 -21.00 -8.09
N HIS A 306 2.87 -21.53 -9.29
CA HIS A 306 3.44 -22.82 -9.69
C HIS A 306 4.10 -22.71 -11.06
N PRO A 307 5.32 -23.24 -11.24
CA PRO A 307 5.87 -23.47 -12.55
C PRO A 307 5.03 -24.57 -13.21
N LEU A 308 4.50 -24.27 -14.40
CA LEU A 308 3.95 -25.28 -15.29
C LEU A 308 5.06 -26.31 -15.54
N ARG A 309 4.78 -27.57 -15.19
CA ARG A 309 5.45 -28.71 -15.81
C ARG A 309 4.87 -28.90 -17.20
#